data_AF-A0A314YXX3-F1
#
_entry.id   AF-A0A314YXX3-F1
#
_cell.length_a   1.000
_cell.length_b   1.000
_cell.length_c   1.000
_cell.angle_alpha   90.00
_cell.angle_beta   90.00
_cell.angle_gamma   90.00
#
_symmetry.space_group_name_H-M   'P 1'
#
loop_
_entity.id
_entity.type
_entity.pdbx_description
1 polymer ?
#
loop_
_entity_poly.entity_id
_entity_poly.type
_entity_poly.pdbx_seq_one_letter_code
_entity_poly.pdbx_strand_id
1 'polypeptide(L)'
;MDQQDYNCSVEFFQSRFLVQEWEMPEPSGSKKETLRIDLIERSSDNYKNADVLIFNTGHWWTHEKTSSGKGYYQEGSHVYGELNVDDAFEKALTTWARWVDTNVNPKKTAVFFRGYSPSHFRGGDWNSGGHCHGETKPTTNMESTEYGDANLLSEHYNND
;
A
#
# COMPACT_ATOMS: atom_id res chain seq x y z
N MET A 1 18.39 -28.36 4.28
CA MET A 1 17.47 -28.67 3.16
C MET A 1 17.18 -27.35 2.57
N ASP A 2 17.76 -27.10 1.41
CA ASP A 2 17.94 -25.75 0.89
C ASP A 2 17.04 -25.60 -0.34
N GLN A 3 16.63 -24.38 -0.68
CA GLN A 3 15.67 -24.11 -1.78
C GLN A 3 16.07 -24.74 -3.13
N GLN A 4 17.38 -24.92 -3.35
CA GLN A 4 17.93 -25.54 -4.56
C GLN A 4 17.51 -27.00 -4.74
N ASP A 5 17.19 -27.72 -3.66
CA ASP A 5 16.75 -29.12 -3.71
C ASP A 5 15.36 -29.28 -4.35
N TYR A 6 14.57 -28.20 -4.42
CA TYR A 6 13.18 -28.22 -4.86
C TYR A 6 12.89 -27.38 -6.11
N ASN A 7 13.92 -26.78 -6.74
CA ASN A 7 13.75 -25.83 -7.84
C ASN A 7 12.72 -24.72 -7.49
N CYS A 8 12.83 -24.18 -6.28
CA CYS A 8 11.92 -23.18 -5.72
C CYS A 8 12.68 -21.85 -5.54
N SER A 9 12.08 -20.74 -5.96
CA SER A 9 12.56 -19.39 -5.66
C SER A 9 11.55 -18.64 -4.81
N VAL A 10 12.06 -17.72 -4.00
CA VAL A 10 11.25 -16.73 -3.29
C VAL A 10 11.85 -15.37 -3.59
N GLU A 11 11.03 -14.49 -4.14
CA GLU A 11 11.43 -13.15 -4.58
C GLU A 11 10.60 -12.09 -3.86
N PHE A 12 11.22 -10.92 -3.63
CA PHE A 12 10.57 -9.78 -3.01
C PHE A 12 10.70 -8.56 -3.91
N PHE A 13 9.56 -8.00 -4.30
CA PHE A 13 9.48 -6.77 -5.09
C PHE A 13 8.94 -5.65 -4.21
N GLN A 14 9.75 -4.61 -4.01
CA GLN A 14 9.33 -3.47 -3.21
C GLN A 14 8.42 -2.55 -4.02
N SER A 15 7.13 -2.55 -3.68
CA SER A 15 6.17 -1.55 -4.16
C SER A 15 5.28 -1.11 -3.01
N ARG A 16 5.39 0.15 -2.61
CA ARG A 16 4.64 0.71 -1.46
C ARG A 16 3.15 0.78 -1.75
N PHE A 17 2.80 1.16 -2.98
CA PHE A 17 1.45 1.52 -3.40
C PHE A 17 0.82 0.53 -4.40
N LEU A 18 1.58 -0.45 -4.89
CA LEU A 18 1.23 -1.35 -6.03
C LEU A 18 1.09 -0.64 -7.39
N VAL A 19 0.78 0.65 -7.37
CA VAL A 19 0.77 1.56 -8.51
C VAL A 19 2.10 2.33 -8.64
N GLN A 20 2.23 3.12 -9.69
CA GLN A 20 3.53 3.64 -10.12
C GLN A 20 3.87 5.03 -9.57
N GLU A 21 4.98 5.15 -8.83
CA GLU A 21 5.60 6.43 -8.49
C GLU A 21 6.11 7.14 -9.77
N TRP A 22 5.92 8.45 -9.85
CA TRP A 22 6.20 9.25 -11.03
C TRP A 22 6.71 10.66 -10.69
N GLU A 23 7.30 11.33 -11.68
CA GLU A 23 7.78 12.70 -11.55
C GLU A 23 7.27 13.54 -12.73
N MET A 24 6.71 14.72 -12.43
CA MET A 24 6.26 15.68 -13.41
C MET A 24 7.18 16.92 -13.40
N PRO A 25 7.58 17.45 -14.56
CA PRO A 25 8.36 18.67 -14.62
C PRO A 25 7.49 19.89 -14.24
N GLU A 26 8.05 20.82 -13.48
CA GLU A 26 7.42 22.09 -13.13
C GLU A 26 8.03 23.27 -13.90
N PRO A 27 7.29 24.36 -14.12
CA PRO A 27 7.80 25.56 -14.80
C PRO A 27 9.03 26.19 -14.14
N SER A 28 9.19 26.02 -12.84
CA SER A 28 10.37 26.41 -12.06
C SER A 28 11.63 25.62 -12.40
N GLY A 29 11.53 24.53 -13.17
CA GLY A 29 12.62 23.58 -13.44
C GLY A 29 12.78 22.51 -12.37
N SER A 30 12.02 22.56 -11.27
CA SER A 30 11.90 21.46 -10.30
C SER A 30 11.08 20.29 -10.87
N LYS A 31 11.16 19.15 -10.21
CA LYS A 31 10.26 18.03 -10.44
C LYS A 31 9.32 17.90 -9.26
N LYS A 32 8.05 17.62 -9.57
CA LYS A 32 7.02 17.29 -8.60
C LYS A 32 6.79 15.79 -8.60
N GLU A 33 6.94 15.17 -7.44
CA GLU A 33 6.59 13.77 -7.27
C GLU A 33 5.06 13.60 -7.34
N THR A 34 4.65 12.53 -8.00
CA THR A 34 3.24 12.17 -8.20
C THR A 34 3.08 10.66 -8.12
N LEU A 35 1.86 10.20 -7.86
CA LEU A 35 1.50 8.79 -7.88
C LEU A 35 0.52 8.52 -9.01
N ARG A 36 0.94 7.73 -10.01
CA ARG A 36 0.11 7.28 -11.13
C ARG A 36 -0.80 6.16 -10.68
N ILE A 37 -1.96 6.51 -10.12
CA ILE A 37 -2.94 5.56 -9.60
C ILE A 37 -3.64 4.75 -10.71
N ASP A 38 -3.46 5.13 -11.97
CA ASP A 38 -3.93 4.45 -13.18
C ASP A 38 -2.90 3.48 -13.80
N LEU A 39 -1.68 3.40 -13.26
CA LEU A 39 -0.63 2.51 -13.76
C LEU A 39 -0.12 1.56 -12.67
N ILE A 40 0.02 0.29 -13.01
CA ILE A 40 0.69 -0.69 -12.16
C ILE A 40 2.17 -0.34 -12.02
N GLU A 41 2.79 -0.76 -10.91
CA GLU A 41 4.23 -0.59 -10.71
C GLU A 41 5.08 -1.28 -11.80
N ARG A 42 6.30 -0.76 -11.99
CA ARG A 42 7.16 -1.04 -13.16
C ARG A 42 7.69 -2.47 -13.22
N SER A 43 7.83 -3.14 -12.09
CA SER A 43 8.41 -4.49 -11.99
C SER A 43 7.39 -5.58 -12.27
N SER A 44 6.16 -5.22 -12.59
CA SER A 44 5.03 -6.15 -12.69
C SER A 44 5.23 -7.25 -13.74
N ASP A 45 5.96 -6.94 -14.81
CA ASP A 45 6.35 -7.92 -15.82
C ASP A 45 7.32 -9.00 -15.29
N ASN A 46 8.07 -8.72 -14.22
CA ASN A 46 9.04 -9.64 -13.65
C ASN A 46 8.38 -10.76 -12.83
N TYR A 47 7.22 -10.48 -12.20
CA TYR A 47 6.56 -11.47 -11.32
C TYR A 47 5.22 -12.01 -11.84
N LYS A 48 4.60 -11.41 -12.87
CA LYS A 48 3.24 -11.83 -13.33
C LYS A 48 3.08 -13.32 -13.67
N ASN A 49 4.19 -14.02 -13.94
CA ASN A 49 4.21 -15.43 -14.28
C ASN A 49 4.54 -16.37 -13.11
N ALA A 50 4.74 -15.85 -11.89
CA ALA A 50 5.00 -16.66 -10.69
C ALA A 50 3.84 -17.64 -10.41
N ASP A 51 4.14 -18.77 -9.79
CA ASP A 51 3.11 -19.76 -9.42
C ASP A 51 2.25 -19.28 -8.22
N VAL A 52 2.82 -18.42 -7.37
CA VAL A 52 2.14 -17.78 -6.25
C VAL A 52 2.50 -16.31 -6.20
N LEU A 53 1.50 -15.45 -6.12
CA LEU A 53 1.64 -14.02 -5.92
C LEU A 53 0.97 -13.60 -4.61
N ILE A 54 1.72 -12.87 -3.77
CA ILE A 54 1.22 -12.35 -2.50
C ILE A 54 1.44 -10.83 -2.50
N PHE A 55 0.35 -10.08 -2.53
CA PHE A 55 0.36 -8.62 -2.53
C PHE A 55 -0.02 -8.08 -1.17
N ASN A 56 0.51 -6.90 -0.83
CA ASN A 56 0.04 -6.11 0.31
C ASN A 56 0.32 -4.63 0.06
N THR A 57 -0.57 -3.76 0.52
CA THR A 57 -0.32 -2.31 0.62
C THR A 57 -1.19 -1.73 1.74
N GLY A 58 -0.92 -0.50 2.17
CA GLY A 58 -1.69 0.14 3.25
C GLY A 58 -0.89 1.20 4.02
N HIS A 59 0.20 0.81 4.69
CA HIS A 59 0.94 1.71 5.61
C HIS A 59 1.49 3.03 5.02
N TRP A 60 1.54 3.15 3.69
CA TRP A 60 1.97 4.36 2.99
C TRP A 60 0.80 5.25 2.53
N TRP A 61 -0.43 4.73 2.60
CA TRP A 61 -1.65 5.48 2.31
C TRP A 61 -2.09 6.26 3.54
N THR A 62 -1.31 7.29 3.89
CA THR A 62 -1.69 8.28 4.91
C THR A 62 -1.55 9.68 4.34
N HIS A 63 -2.27 10.65 4.90
CA HIS A 63 -2.17 12.04 4.48
C HIS A 63 -0.73 12.55 4.45
N GLU A 64 0.05 12.30 5.50
CA GLU A 64 1.42 12.82 5.61
C GLU A 64 2.35 12.23 4.54
N LYS A 65 2.14 10.96 4.19
CA LYS A 65 2.97 10.23 3.22
C LYS A 65 2.52 10.41 1.77
N THR A 66 1.37 11.05 1.54
CA THR A 66 0.78 11.26 0.21
C THR A 66 0.54 12.74 -0.09
N SER A 67 1.38 13.61 0.47
CA SER A 67 1.32 15.08 0.30
C SER A 67 -0.05 15.67 0.65
N SER A 68 -0.71 15.11 1.65
CA SER A 68 -2.08 15.42 2.07
C SER A 68 -3.11 15.32 0.94
N GLY A 69 -2.82 14.52 -0.10
CA GLY A 69 -3.61 14.39 -1.31
C GLY A 69 -3.55 15.59 -2.27
N LYS A 70 -2.74 16.62 -1.97
CA LYS A 70 -2.72 17.87 -2.72
C LYS A 70 -1.72 17.83 -3.86
N GLY A 71 -2.21 17.74 -5.09
CA GLY A 71 -1.37 17.79 -6.28
C GLY A 71 -0.46 16.57 -6.45
N TYR A 72 -0.77 15.45 -5.82
CA TYR A 72 0.07 14.24 -5.77
C TYR A 72 -0.46 13.10 -6.65
N TYR A 73 -1.77 12.85 -6.60
CA TYR A 73 -2.37 11.78 -7.38
C TYR A 73 -2.57 12.18 -8.84
N GLN A 74 -2.31 11.24 -9.76
CA GLN A 74 -2.33 11.48 -11.20
C GLN A 74 -3.00 10.34 -11.96
N GLU A 75 -3.84 10.69 -12.93
CA GLU A 75 -4.38 9.79 -13.95
C GLU A 75 -4.10 10.37 -15.35
N GLY A 76 -3.41 9.63 -16.21
CA GLY A 76 -2.94 10.14 -17.50
C GLY A 76 -2.12 11.43 -17.35
N SER A 77 -2.59 12.53 -17.93
CA SER A 77 -1.99 13.86 -17.80
C SER A 77 -2.64 14.75 -16.73
N HIS A 78 -3.69 14.27 -16.06
CA HIS A 78 -4.41 15.01 -15.05
C HIS A 78 -3.81 14.76 -13.67
N VAL A 79 -3.37 15.81 -13.01
CA VAL A 79 -2.95 15.79 -11.60
C VAL A 79 -4.07 16.40 -10.78
N TYR A 80 -4.59 15.66 -9.80
CA TYR A 80 -5.64 16.14 -8.92
C TYR A 80 -5.15 17.29 -8.05
N GLY A 81 -5.88 18.40 -8.02
CA GLY A 81 -5.56 19.51 -7.12
C GLY A 81 -5.60 19.07 -5.66
N GLU A 82 -6.61 18.28 -5.31
CA GLU A 82 -6.77 17.57 -4.04
C GLU A 82 -7.61 16.32 -4.30
N LEU A 83 -7.24 15.19 -3.71
CA LEU A 83 -8.01 13.95 -3.75
C LEU A 83 -7.84 13.23 -2.40
N ASN A 84 -8.95 12.75 -1.86
CA ASN A 84 -8.95 12.02 -0.60
C ASN A 84 -8.12 10.71 -0.73
N VAL A 85 -7.41 10.31 0.34
CA VAL A 85 -6.56 9.10 0.32
C VAL A 85 -7.40 7.85 0.02
N ASP A 86 -8.65 7.82 0.48
CA ASP A 86 -9.58 6.69 0.38
C ASP A 86 -9.97 6.48 -1.08
N ASP A 87 -10.37 7.57 -1.75
CA ASP A 87 -10.69 7.59 -3.17
C ASP A 87 -9.46 7.18 -4.00
N ALA A 88 -8.27 7.68 -3.63
CA ALA A 88 -7.03 7.34 -4.30
C ALA A 88 -6.64 5.86 -4.08
N PHE A 89 -6.86 5.33 -2.88
CA PHE A 89 -6.62 3.94 -2.52
C PHE A 89 -7.56 3.01 -3.28
N GLU A 90 -8.86 3.32 -3.35
CA GLU A 90 -9.84 2.57 -4.12
C GLU A 90 -9.48 2.53 -5.61
N LYS A 91 -9.10 3.68 -6.18
CA LYS A 91 -8.65 3.77 -7.58
C LYS A 91 -7.40 2.92 -7.82
N ALA A 92 -6.40 3.00 -6.95
CA ALA A 92 -5.17 2.24 -7.08
C ALA A 92 -5.40 0.73 -6.95
N LEU A 93 -6.23 0.29 -6.01
CA LEU A 93 -6.62 -1.12 -5.88
C LEU A 93 -7.45 -1.59 -7.09
N THR A 94 -8.29 -0.73 -7.65
CA THR A 94 -9.02 -1.03 -8.89
C THR A 94 -8.07 -1.24 -10.06
N THR A 95 -7.04 -0.39 -10.19
CA THR A 95 -5.98 -0.55 -11.19
C THR A 95 -5.20 -1.86 -10.99
N TRP A 96 -4.81 -2.17 -9.75
CA TRP A 96 -4.14 -3.42 -9.42
C TRP A 96 -5.02 -4.65 -9.75
N ALA A 97 -6.29 -4.65 -9.36
CA ALA A 97 -7.21 -5.77 -9.61
C ALA A 97 -7.39 -6.01 -11.11
N ARG A 98 -7.60 -4.93 -11.90
CA ARG A 98 -7.67 -5.02 -13.36
C ARG A 98 -6.39 -5.56 -13.98
N TRP A 99 -5.23 -5.16 -13.44
CA TRP A 99 -3.95 -5.68 -13.90
C TRP A 99 -3.85 -7.18 -13.64
N VAL A 100 -4.24 -7.66 -12.45
CA VAL A 100 -4.26 -9.10 -12.13
C VAL A 100 -5.15 -9.85 -13.10
N ASP A 101 -6.41 -9.42 -13.28
CA ASP A 101 -7.38 -10.07 -14.16
C ASP A 101 -6.90 -10.16 -15.62
N THR A 102 -6.12 -9.16 -16.07
CA THR A 102 -5.65 -9.07 -17.44
C THR A 102 -4.33 -9.82 -17.68
N ASN A 103 -3.44 -9.86 -16.69
CA ASN A 103 -2.04 -10.28 -16.89
C ASN A 103 -1.66 -11.58 -16.19
N VAL A 104 -2.46 -12.05 -15.23
CA VAL A 104 -2.17 -13.26 -14.46
C VAL A 104 -3.04 -14.41 -14.96
N ASN A 105 -2.43 -15.58 -15.17
CA ASN A 105 -3.17 -16.77 -15.58
C ASN A 105 -3.73 -17.50 -14.34
N PRO A 106 -5.05 -17.48 -14.08
CA PRO A 106 -5.63 -18.07 -12.88
C PRO A 106 -5.55 -19.60 -12.85
N LYS A 107 -5.24 -20.26 -13.99
CA LYS A 107 -5.02 -21.72 -14.03
C LYS A 107 -3.63 -22.13 -13.56
N LYS A 108 -2.69 -21.18 -13.52
CA LYS A 108 -1.29 -21.40 -13.13
C LYS A 108 -0.99 -20.75 -11.79
N THR A 109 -1.41 -19.52 -11.61
CA THR A 109 -0.98 -18.66 -10.52
C THR A 109 -2.05 -18.52 -9.46
N ALA A 110 -1.71 -18.80 -8.20
CA ALA A 110 -2.53 -18.45 -7.06
C ALA A 110 -2.24 -17.01 -6.61
N VAL A 111 -3.27 -16.18 -6.47
CA VAL A 111 -3.14 -14.78 -6.04
C VAL A 111 -3.73 -14.60 -4.66
N PHE A 112 -2.95 -13.99 -3.78
CA PHE A 112 -3.35 -13.60 -2.43
C PHE A 112 -3.14 -12.11 -2.22
N PHE A 113 -4.06 -11.49 -1.50
CA PHE A 113 -3.89 -10.14 -0.99
C PHE A 113 -3.92 -10.19 0.54
N ARG A 114 -2.81 -9.79 1.17
CA ARG A 114 -2.74 -9.63 2.61
C ARG A 114 -3.30 -8.27 2.98
N GLY A 115 -4.30 -8.26 3.85
CA GLY A 115 -4.87 -7.03 4.40
C GLY A 115 -3.86 -6.18 5.19
N TYR A 116 -4.37 -5.07 5.73
CA TYR A 116 -3.57 -4.13 6.51
C TYR A 116 -2.90 -4.83 7.70
N SER A 117 -1.60 -4.59 7.88
CA SER A 117 -0.89 -5.04 9.07
C SER A 117 -1.07 -3.98 10.14
N PRO A 118 -1.67 -4.28 11.31
CA PRO A 118 -1.86 -3.29 12.34
C PRO A 118 -0.52 -2.81 12.91
N SER A 119 -0.47 -1.54 13.30
CA SER A 119 0.62 -1.00 14.12
C SER A 119 0.26 -1.17 15.59
N HIS A 120 1.25 -1.46 16.44
CA HIS A 120 1.03 -1.72 17.87
C HIS A 120 1.78 -0.68 18.71
N PHE A 121 1.01 0.09 19.47
CA PHE A 121 1.55 1.09 20.40
C PHE A 121 0.90 0.89 21.78
N ARG A 122 1.68 1.10 22.83
CA ARG A 122 1.20 1.20 24.21
C ARG A 122 1.82 2.42 24.88
N GLY A 123 1.07 3.02 25.81
CA GLY A 123 1.50 4.22 26.53
C GLY A 123 1.41 5.51 25.70
N GLY A 124 0.74 5.47 24.55
CA GLY A 124 0.56 6.60 23.63
C GLY A 124 0.32 6.12 22.21
N ASP A 125 0.08 7.06 21.30
CA ASP A 125 0.03 6.85 19.86
C ASP A 125 1.44 6.88 19.25
N TRP A 126 1.52 6.62 17.94
CA TRP A 126 2.77 6.61 17.19
C TRP A 126 3.59 7.91 17.30
N ASN A 127 2.93 9.06 17.50
CA ASN A 127 3.56 10.40 17.58
C ASN A 127 3.60 10.97 19.01
N SER A 128 3.03 10.28 20.00
CA SER A 128 2.95 10.75 21.39
C SER A 128 3.74 9.89 22.38
N GLY A 129 4.70 9.12 21.87
CA GLY A 129 5.62 8.31 22.70
C GLY A 129 5.20 6.85 22.88
N GLY A 130 4.14 6.41 22.19
CA GLY A 130 3.71 5.02 22.20
C GLY A 130 4.73 4.09 21.54
N HIS A 131 4.93 2.91 22.13
CA HIS A 131 5.79 1.86 21.55
C HIS A 131 5.38 0.46 21.98
N CYS A 132 5.88 -0.56 21.29
CA CYS A 132 5.70 -1.98 21.67
C CYS A 132 6.95 -2.58 22.35
N HIS A 133 7.97 -1.79 22.64
CA HIS A 133 9.18 -2.29 23.29
C HIS A 133 8.86 -2.83 24.70
N GLY A 134 9.33 -4.04 25.01
CA GLY A 134 9.05 -4.73 26.27
C GLY A 134 7.81 -5.62 26.27
N GLU A 135 7.01 -5.59 25.20
CA GLU A 135 5.85 -6.47 25.05
C GLU A 135 6.26 -7.90 24.68
N THR A 136 5.87 -8.86 25.51
CA THR A 136 6.33 -10.27 25.40
C THR A 136 5.20 -11.29 25.34
N LYS A 137 3.94 -10.84 25.48
CA LYS A 137 2.76 -11.70 25.42
C LYS A 137 1.70 -11.05 24.52
N PRO A 138 0.94 -11.86 23.74
CA PRO A 138 -0.23 -11.36 23.04
C PRO A 138 -1.23 -10.73 24.01
N THR A 139 -2.00 -9.79 23.51
CA THR A 139 -3.13 -9.22 24.26
C THR A 139 -4.19 -10.31 24.48
N THR A 140 -4.60 -10.53 25.72
CA THR A 140 -5.55 -11.59 26.10
C THR A 140 -7.00 -11.11 26.17
N ASN A 141 -7.21 -9.79 26.21
CA ASN A 141 -8.55 -9.21 26.25
C ASN A 141 -8.97 -8.86 24.82
N MET A 142 -10.09 -9.42 24.37
CA MET A 142 -10.74 -9.01 23.12
C MET A 142 -11.32 -7.58 23.21
N GLU A 143 -11.29 -6.95 24.39
CA GLU A 143 -11.85 -5.62 24.67
C GLU A 143 -10.84 -4.46 24.55
N SER A 144 -9.59 -4.70 24.16
CA SER A 144 -8.67 -3.62 23.81
C SER A 144 -8.38 -3.54 22.31
N THR A 145 -9.26 -4.13 21.51
CA THR A 145 -9.49 -3.66 20.15
C THR A 145 -10.71 -2.73 20.20
N GLU A 146 -10.50 -1.46 20.53
CA GLU A 146 -10.89 -0.50 19.50
C GLU A 146 -9.94 -0.85 18.33
N TYR A 147 -10.24 -1.82 17.45
CA TYR A 147 -11.22 -1.67 16.37
C TYR A 147 -11.42 -0.19 16.10
N GLY A 148 -10.32 0.48 15.73
CA GLY A 148 -10.44 1.47 14.69
C GLY A 148 -11.17 0.77 13.55
N ASP A 149 -12.36 1.27 13.28
CA ASP A 149 -13.45 0.59 12.63
C ASP A 149 -13.02 -0.08 11.31
N ALA A 150 -13.92 -0.85 10.71
CA ALA A 150 -13.85 -1.18 9.28
C ALA A 150 -13.82 0.06 8.33
N ASN A 151 -13.58 1.26 8.89
CA ASN A 151 -13.24 2.53 8.30
C ASN A 151 -11.80 2.98 8.68
N LEU A 152 -10.79 2.11 8.56
CA LEU A 152 -9.35 2.48 8.71
C LEU A 152 -8.85 3.60 7.79
N LEU A 153 -9.73 4.04 6.90
CA LEU A 153 -9.56 5.12 5.96
C LEU A 153 -10.11 6.45 6.51
N SER A 154 -11.07 6.48 7.45
CA SER A 154 -11.67 7.74 7.94
C SER A 154 -11.28 8.16 9.36
N GLU A 155 -10.64 7.33 10.18
CA GLU A 155 -10.42 7.66 11.60
C GLU A 155 -9.12 8.40 11.92
N HIS A 156 -8.24 8.59 10.93
CA HIS A 156 -7.11 9.52 11.03
C HIS A 156 -7.45 10.95 10.58
N TYR A 157 -8.74 11.27 10.33
CA TYR A 157 -9.19 12.47 9.62
C TYR A 157 -9.78 13.59 10.50
N ASN A 158 -9.88 13.39 11.81
CA ASN A 158 -10.38 14.42 12.72
C ASN A 158 -9.43 14.58 13.90
N ASN A 159 -8.34 15.32 13.70
CA ASN A 159 -7.74 16.18 14.73
C ASN A 159 -6.82 17.20 14.03
N ASP A 160 -7.34 18.42 13.97
CA ASP A 160 -6.74 19.73 13.64
C ASP A 160 -6.33 20.07 12.20
#